data_AF-A0A0F7Y0R0-F1
#
_entry.id   AF-A0A0F7Y0R0-F1
#
_cell.length_a   1.000
_cell.length_b   1.000
_cell.length_c   1.000
_cell.angle_alpha   90.00
_cell.angle_beta   90.00
_cell.angle_gamma   90.00
#
_symmetry.space_group_name_H-M   'P 1'
#
loop_
_entity.id
_entity.type
_entity.pdbx_description
1 polymer ?
#
loop_
_entity_poly.entity_id
_entity_poly.type
_entity_poly.pdbx_seq_one_letter_code
_entity_poly.pdbx_strand_id
1 'polypeptide(L)'
;MNIEKLQNRLDFLRQAEQLKSVLRSAHTSSGRAESTAEHTWRLCLMAITFADELGDLDLLKVLKMCLVHDLGEAISGDVPAVSKQGFPDKSQQERDDLLQLMASLDAPLREEIMGLWEDYEAATSAEAQAVKALDKLETLLQHNQGRNPPGFDYAFNLNYGKRYTAATPLFEALRGLIDADTRRHLDNGIALRDERPEDIDAIGQLTEAAFADAEHSSHTEQFIVTALRRAGQLTVSLVAVEAGAVVGHVAISPVTLASGASGWFGLGPVSVSPARQGQGIGSALINAALARLHGLGGQGCVVLGDPRYYARFGFKAQPGLTLPGVPAEYFQALAFSGDVPQGSVQYATAFEATSNA
;
A
#
# COMPACT_ATOMS: atom_id res chain seq x y z
N MET A 1 39.53 -26.31 -23.71
CA MET A 1 38.56 -25.90 -22.68
C MET A 1 39.32 -25.27 -21.54
N ASN A 2 39.07 -23.99 -21.21
CA ASN A 2 39.78 -23.28 -20.15
C ASN A 2 39.00 -23.45 -18.83
N ILE A 3 39.56 -24.21 -17.87
CA ILE A 3 38.91 -24.53 -16.59
C ILE A 3 38.76 -23.29 -15.70
N GLU A 4 39.76 -22.41 -15.67
CA GLU A 4 39.70 -21.16 -14.90
C GLU A 4 38.55 -20.27 -15.41
N LYS A 5 38.40 -20.14 -16.73
CA LYS A 5 37.26 -19.41 -17.32
C LYS A 5 35.91 -20.02 -16.92
N LEU A 6 35.81 -21.34 -16.79
CA LEU A 6 34.59 -21.99 -16.31
C LEU A 6 34.34 -21.73 -14.82
N GLN A 7 35.38 -21.80 -13.99
CA GLN A 7 35.30 -21.50 -12.55
C GLN A 7 34.83 -20.07 -12.32
N ASN A 8 35.44 -19.10 -13.00
CA ASN A 8 35.07 -17.69 -12.91
C ASN A 8 33.61 -17.43 -13.29
N ARG A 9 33.10 -18.13 -14.32
CA ARG A 9 31.68 -18.06 -14.72
C ARG A 9 30.75 -18.68 -13.68
N LEU A 10 31.16 -19.79 -13.06
CA LEU A 10 30.40 -20.37 -11.95
C LEU A 10 30.40 -19.45 -10.72
N ASP A 11 31.50 -18.74 -10.44
CA ASP A 11 31.57 -17.78 -9.33
C ASP A 11 30.65 -16.57 -9.56
N PHE A 12 30.55 -16.09 -10.80
CA PHE A 12 29.56 -15.09 -11.16
C PHE A 12 28.13 -15.60 -10.92
N LEU A 13 27.79 -16.81 -11.38
CA LEU A 13 26.45 -17.38 -11.20
C LEU A 13 26.10 -17.61 -9.72
N ARG A 14 27.09 -17.99 -8.89
CA ARG A 14 26.91 -18.12 -7.44
C ARG A 14 26.57 -16.77 -6.78
N GLN A 15 27.17 -15.68 -7.25
CA GLN A 15 26.87 -14.35 -6.72
C GLN A 15 25.53 -13.82 -7.24
N ALA A 16 25.23 -14.00 -8.53
CA ALA A 16 23.97 -13.58 -9.14
C ALA A 16 22.73 -14.25 -8.51
N GLU A 17 22.91 -15.40 -7.87
CA GLU A 17 21.89 -16.13 -7.12
C GLU A 17 21.14 -15.25 -6.10
N GLN A 18 21.83 -14.28 -5.49
CA GLN A 18 21.26 -13.39 -4.48
C GLN A 18 20.05 -12.60 -4.97
N LEU A 19 19.95 -12.35 -6.28
CA LEU A 19 18.80 -11.69 -6.91
C LEU A 19 17.46 -12.41 -6.63
N LYS A 20 17.49 -13.72 -6.35
CA LYS A 20 16.28 -14.49 -5.98
C LYS A 20 15.68 -14.08 -4.64
N SER A 21 16.48 -13.45 -3.78
CA SER A 21 16.09 -13.01 -2.44
C SER A 21 15.90 -11.50 -2.34
N VAL A 22 16.21 -10.75 -3.40
CA VAL A 22 15.94 -9.31 -3.48
C VAL A 22 14.45 -9.12 -3.71
N LEU A 23 13.72 -8.58 -2.73
CA LEU A 23 12.27 -8.38 -2.80
C LEU A 23 11.91 -7.02 -3.38
N ARG A 24 10.91 -7.02 -4.27
CA ARG A 24 10.30 -5.82 -4.85
C ARG A 24 9.09 -5.36 -4.04
N SER A 25 8.63 -4.13 -4.30
CA SER A 25 7.38 -3.63 -3.72
C SER A 25 6.11 -4.30 -4.27
N ALA A 26 6.21 -4.97 -5.42
CA ALA A 26 5.09 -5.66 -6.05
C ALA A 26 4.73 -6.95 -5.31
N HIS A 27 3.44 -7.28 -5.22
CA HIS A 27 2.95 -8.44 -4.48
C HIS A 27 2.31 -9.45 -5.43
N THR A 28 2.58 -10.73 -5.21
CA THR A 28 1.93 -11.86 -5.89
C THR A 28 0.44 -11.98 -5.51
N SER A 29 -0.33 -12.80 -6.22
CA SER A 29 -1.74 -13.05 -5.91
C SER A 29 -1.97 -13.70 -4.54
N SER A 30 -0.96 -14.36 -3.96
CA SER A 30 -1.01 -14.88 -2.59
C SER A 30 -0.69 -13.83 -1.52
N GLY A 31 -0.22 -12.64 -1.93
CA GLY A 31 0.15 -11.54 -1.03
C GLY A 31 1.61 -11.56 -0.58
N ARG A 32 2.45 -12.45 -1.12
CA ARG A 32 3.91 -12.41 -0.92
C ARG A 32 4.54 -11.34 -1.82
N ALA A 33 5.51 -10.59 -1.33
CA ALA A 33 6.36 -9.75 -2.16
C ALA A 33 7.10 -10.58 -3.21
N GLU A 34 7.04 -10.16 -4.46
CA GLU A 34 7.78 -10.75 -5.59
C GLU A 34 9.29 -10.47 -5.45
N SER A 35 10.16 -11.36 -5.94
CA SER A 35 11.59 -11.07 -6.03
C SER A 35 12.01 -10.51 -7.40
N THR A 36 13.14 -9.79 -7.46
CA THR A 36 13.68 -9.25 -8.73
C THR A 36 13.96 -10.34 -9.76
N ALA A 37 14.36 -11.55 -9.32
CA ALA A 37 14.50 -12.69 -10.22
C ALA A 37 13.16 -13.20 -10.78
N GLU A 38 12.08 -13.19 -9.99
CA GLU A 38 10.74 -13.58 -10.43
C GLU A 38 10.16 -12.58 -11.45
N HIS A 39 10.33 -11.28 -11.17
CA HIS A 39 10.05 -10.19 -12.11
C HIS A 39 10.78 -10.40 -13.44
N THR A 40 12.10 -10.60 -13.38
CA THR A 40 12.95 -10.82 -14.55
C THR A 40 12.51 -12.04 -15.37
N TRP A 41 12.16 -13.13 -14.70
CA TRP A 41 11.63 -14.33 -15.36
C TRP A 41 10.33 -14.02 -16.11
N ARG A 42 9.37 -13.33 -15.47
CA ARG A 42 8.08 -13.05 -16.11
C ARG A 42 8.19 -11.98 -17.19
N LEU A 43 9.12 -11.04 -17.06
CA LEU A 43 9.47 -10.09 -18.12
C LEU A 43 9.99 -10.81 -19.37
N CYS A 44 10.89 -11.79 -19.22
CA CYS A 44 11.35 -12.61 -20.35
C CYS A 44 10.18 -13.41 -20.96
N LEU A 45 9.31 -13.99 -20.12
CA LEU A 45 8.13 -14.70 -20.59
C LEU A 45 7.18 -13.78 -21.37
N MET A 46 6.98 -12.54 -20.90
CA MET A 46 6.18 -11.53 -21.58
C MET A 46 6.78 -11.19 -22.95
N ALA A 47 8.10 -10.97 -23.04
CA ALA A 47 8.78 -10.71 -24.31
C ALA A 47 8.61 -11.86 -25.32
N ILE A 48 8.71 -13.12 -24.88
CA ILE A 48 8.48 -14.29 -25.73
C ILE A 48 7.01 -14.40 -26.15
N THR A 49 6.08 -14.09 -25.25
CA THR A 49 4.64 -14.21 -25.50
C THR A 49 4.15 -13.26 -26.58
N PHE A 50 4.78 -12.09 -26.71
CA PHE A 50 4.47 -11.09 -27.73
C PHE A 50 5.51 -11.01 -28.85
N ALA A 51 6.37 -12.02 -28.98
CA ALA A 51 7.50 -11.98 -29.93
C ALA A 51 7.06 -11.79 -31.39
N ASP A 52 5.89 -12.31 -31.77
CA ASP A 52 5.29 -12.15 -33.09
C ASP A 52 4.79 -10.72 -33.38
N GLU A 53 4.51 -9.93 -32.34
CA GLU A 53 4.05 -8.54 -32.42
C GLU A 53 5.20 -7.53 -32.23
N LEU A 54 6.39 -7.98 -31.83
CA LEU A 54 7.57 -7.11 -31.62
C LEU A 54 8.27 -6.70 -32.92
N GLY A 55 7.80 -7.16 -34.09
CA GLY A 55 8.34 -6.79 -35.39
C GLY A 55 9.76 -7.33 -35.63
N ASP A 56 10.65 -6.50 -36.17
CA ASP A 56 12.02 -6.90 -36.56
C ASP A 56 13.05 -6.77 -35.43
N LEU A 57 12.62 -6.60 -34.17
CA LEU A 57 13.53 -6.50 -33.03
C LEU A 57 14.36 -7.78 -32.86
N ASP A 58 15.65 -7.64 -32.50
CA ASP A 58 16.47 -8.79 -32.15
C ASP A 58 16.01 -9.38 -30.81
N LEU A 59 15.20 -10.45 -30.90
CA LEU A 59 14.64 -11.11 -29.71
C LEU A 59 15.74 -11.67 -28.78
N LEU A 60 16.89 -12.11 -29.31
CA LEU A 60 17.98 -12.57 -28.45
C LEU A 60 18.56 -11.41 -27.66
N LYS A 61 18.74 -10.24 -28.29
CA LYS A 61 19.18 -9.01 -27.60
C LYS A 61 18.14 -8.55 -26.56
N VAL A 62 16.85 -8.57 -26.90
CA VAL A 62 15.74 -8.25 -25.97
C VAL A 62 15.81 -9.15 -24.74
N LEU A 63 15.89 -10.48 -24.92
CA LEU A 63 15.90 -11.43 -23.80
C LEU A 63 17.17 -11.31 -22.95
N LYS A 64 18.34 -11.12 -23.57
CA LYS A 64 19.58 -10.86 -22.82
C LYS A 64 19.47 -9.59 -22.00
N MET A 65 18.88 -8.54 -22.55
CA MET A 65 18.68 -7.28 -21.84
C MET A 65 17.69 -7.42 -20.69
N CYS A 66 16.55 -8.10 -20.89
CA CYS A 66 15.63 -8.46 -19.81
C CYS A 66 16.35 -9.21 -18.68
N LEU A 67 17.25 -10.15 -18.98
CA LEU A 67 17.97 -10.91 -17.96
C LEU A 67 18.97 -10.10 -17.13
N VAL A 68 19.53 -9.02 -17.68
CA VAL A 68 20.62 -8.28 -17.03
C VAL A 68 20.22 -6.91 -16.47
N HIS A 69 19.03 -6.40 -16.82
CA HIS A 69 18.65 -5.00 -16.52
C HIS A 69 18.69 -4.64 -15.02
N ASP A 70 18.18 -5.52 -14.16
CA ASP A 70 18.17 -5.34 -12.69
C ASP A 70 19.24 -6.21 -11.99
N LEU A 71 20.20 -6.77 -12.73
CA LEU A 71 21.15 -7.74 -12.17
C LEU A 71 22.06 -7.13 -11.08
N GLY A 72 22.35 -5.83 -11.15
CA GLY A 72 23.08 -5.11 -10.11
C GLY A 72 22.38 -5.08 -8.75
N GLU A 73 21.04 -5.20 -8.71
CA GLU A 73 20.25 -5.20 -7.47
C GLU A 73 20.60 -6.39 -6.56
N ALA A 74 21.28 -7.41 -7.06
CA ALA A 74 21.81 -8.53 -6.25
C ALA A 74 22.74 -8.07 -5.11
N ILE A 75 23.34 -6.87 -5.21
CA ILE A 75 24.26 -6.31 -4.20
C ILE A 75 23.54 -5.32 -3.27
N SER A 76 22.97 -4.24 -3.82
CA SER A 76 22.38 -3.16 -3.02
C SER A 76 20.86 -3.23 -2.83
N GLY A 77 20.18 -4.18 -3.49
CA GLY A 77 18.73 -4.38 -3.42
C GLY A 77 17.90 -3.51 -4.37
N ASP A 78 16.59 -3.79 -4.42
CA ASP A 78 15.61 -3.03 -5.21
C ASP A 78 15.26 -1.69 -4.55
N VAL A 79 15.09 -0.65 -5.37
CA VAL A 79 14.56 0.65 -4.93
C VAL A 79 13.21 0.88 -5.61
N PRO A 80 12.11 0.91 -4.84
CA PRO A 80 10.76 1.06 -5.38
C PRO A 80 10.59 2.31 -6.24
N ALA A 81 9.79 2.19 -7.30
CA ALA A 81 9.53 3.29 -8.24
C ALA A 81 8.99 4.57 -7.57
N VAL A 82 8.19 4.43 -6.51
CA VAL A 82 7.61 5.54 -5.73
C VAL A 82 8.65 6.31 -4.91
N SER A 83 9.80 5.70 -4.63
CA SER A 83 10.84 6.26 -3.75
C SER A 83 12.04 6.84 -4.50
N LYS A 84 12.05 6.80 -5.85
CA LYS A 84 13.21 7.16 -6.67
C LYS A 84 13.75 8.58 -6.44
N GLN A 85 12.92 9.54 -6.04
CA GLN A 85 13.37 10.91 -5.75
C GLN A 85 14.32 10.99 -4.55
N GLY A 86 14.34 9.99 -3.66
CA GLY A 86 15.26 9.92 -2.52
C GLY A 86 16.65 9.36 -2.84
N PHE A 87 16.89 8.88 -4.07
CA PHE A 87 18.12 8.18 -4.46
C PHE A 87 18.72 8.75 -5.76
N PRO A 88 19.30 9.97 -5.72
CA PRO A 88 19.80 10.65 -6.92
C PRO A 88 20.93 9.90 -7.64
N ASP A 89 21.72 9.11 -6.92
CA ASP A 89 22.87 8.37 -7.46
C ASP A 89 22.54 6.91 -7.81
N LYS A 90 21.25 6.53 -7.87
CA LYS A 90 20.85 5.12 -8.05
C LYS A 90 21.49 4.46 -9.28
N SER A 91 21.42 5.11 -10.44
CA SER A 91 21.93 4.52 -11.68
C SER A 91 23.45 4.31 -11.61
N GLN A 92 24.19 5.23 -10.98
CA GLN A 92 25.63 5.05 -10.76
C GLN A 92 25.91 3.90 -9.79
N GLN A 93 25.15 3.79 -8.70
CA GLN A 93 25.27 2.68 -7.75
C GLN A 93 25.00 1.32 -8.42
N GLU A 94 23.91 1.19 -9.19
CA GLU A 94 23.57 -0.04 -9.92
C GLU A 94 24.65 -0.41 -10.94
N ARG A 95 25.25 0.58 -11.58
CA ARG A 95 26.37 0.38 -12.49
C ARG A 95 27.60 -0.20 -11.78
N ASP A 96 27.95 0.37 -10.63
CA ASP A 96 29.10 -0.07 -9.83
C ASP A 96 28.86 -1.46 -9.21
N ASP A 97 27.63 -1.74 -8.79
CA ASP A 97 27.21 -3.06 -8.32
C ASP A 97 27.31 -4.11 -9.42
N LEU A 98 26.84 -3.79 -10.64
CA LEU A 98 26.94 -4.70 -11.77
C LEU A 98 28.41 -4.97 -12.14
N LEU A 99 29.28 -3.95 -12.10
CA LEU A 99 30.73 -4.13 -12.29
C LEU A 99 31.33 -5.06 -11.24
N GLN A 100 30.98 -4.87 -9.96
CA GLN A 100 31.44 -5.72 -8.87
C GLN A 100 30.98 -7.17 -9.08
N LEU A 101 29.70 -7.37 -9.42
CA LEU A 101 29.14 -8.69 -9.63
C LEU A 101 29.85 -9.45 -10.77
N MET A 102 30.21 -8.75 -11.84
CA MET A 102 30.87 -9.32 -13.02
C MET A 102 32.40 -9.40 -12.92
N ALA A 103 33.00 -9.10 -11.76
CA ALA A 103 34.45 -8.99 -11.61
C ALA A 103 35.21 -10.26 -12.01
N SER A 104 34.63 -11.44 -11.81
CA SER A 104 35.23 -12.72 -12.20
C SER A 104 35.17 -12.98 -13.71
N LEU A 105 34.22 -12.37 -14.43
CA LEU A 105 34.00 -12.64 -15.86
C LEU A 105 35.15 -12.14 -16.74
N ASP A 106 35.37 -12.82 -17.86
CA ASP A 106 36.31 -12.41 -18.88
C ASP A 106 35.85 -11.14 -19.61
N ALA A 107 36.80 -10.30 -20.04
CA ALA A 107 36.53 -8.97 -20.57
C ALA A 107 35.45 -8.94 -21.68
N PRO A 108 35.45 -9.84 -22.69
CA PRO A 108 34.44 -9.80 -23.74
C PRO A 108 33.00 -9.98 -23.22
N LEU A 109 32.79 -10.85 -22.23
CA LEU A 109 31.46 -11.07 -21.66
C LEU A 109 31.03 -9.92 -20.74
N ARG A 110 31.99 -9.32 -20.02
CA ARG A 110 31.74 -8.13 -19.19
C ARG A 110 31.32 -6.94 -20.03
N GLU A 111 32.01 -6.72 -21.16
CA GLU A 111 31.69 -5.67 -22.12
C GLU A 111 30.31 -5.88 -22.75
N GLU A 112 29.96 -7.12 -23.10
CA GLU A 112 28.64 -7.47 -23.63
C GLU A 112 27.51 -7.16 -22.62
N ILE A 113 27.63 -7.64 -21.38
CA ILE A 113 26.60 -7.43 -20.35
C ILE A 113 26.48 -5.94 -19.99
N MET A 114 27.61 -5.25 -19.79
CA MET A 114 27.61 -3.82 -19.48
C MET A 114 27.01 -3.01 -20.63
N GLY A 115 27.34 -3.33 -21.88
CA GLY A 115 26.76 -2.66 -23.04
C GLY A 115 25.24 -2.82 -23.14
N LEU A 116 24.71 -4.01 -22.81
CA LEU A 116 23.26 -4.25 -22.74
C LEU A 116 22.60 -3.43 -21.64
N TRP A 117 23.22 -3.37 -20.45
CA TRP A 117 22.71 -2.62 -19.32
C TRP A 117 22.73 -1.11 -19.58
N GLU A 118 23.83 -0.58 -20.13
CA GLU A 118 23.96 0.84 -20.49
C GLU A 118 22.95 1.24 -21.59
N ASP A 119 22.72 0.39 -22.59
CA ASP A 119 21.70 0.62 -23.63
C ASP A 119 20.29 0.61 -23.02
N TYR A 120 19.98 -0.33 -22.12
CA TYR A 120 18.72 -0.35 -21.37
C TYR A 120 18.51 0.95 -20.60
N GLU A 121 19.50 1.38 -19.81
CA GLU A 121 19.40 2.58 -18.98
C GLU A 121 19.21 3.85 -19.80
N ALA A 122 19.95 3.98 -20.90
CA ALA A 122 19.83 5.11 -21.81
C ALA A 122 18.58 5.03 -22.71
N ALA A 123 17.98 3.85 -22.85
CA ALA A 123 16.85 3.55 -23.74
C ALA A 123 17.10 4.00 -25.19
N THR A 124 18.31 3.73 -25.70
CA THR A 124 18.76 4.27 -26.99
C THR A 124 18.37 3.42 -28.18
N SER A 125 18.54 2.10 -28.11
CA SER A 125 18.12 1.19 -29.17
C SER A 125 16.62 0.90 -29.13
N ALA A 126 16.09 0.41 -30.26
CA ALA A 126 14.71 -0.03 -30.33
C ALA A 126 14.44 -1.21 -29.38
N GLU A 127 15.41 -2.13 -29.20
CA GLU A 127 15.30 -3.21 -28.21
C GLU A 127 15.26 -2.66 -26.79
N ALA A 128 16.09 -1.68 -26.45
CA ALA A 128 16.10 -1.06 -25.12
C ALA A 128 14.79 -0.31 -24.80
N GLN A 129 14.23 0.39 -25.78
CA GLN A 129 12.93 1.05 -25.64
C GLN A 129 11.81 0.02 -25.44
N ALA A 130 11.85 -1.10 -26.18
CA ALA A 130 10.91 -2.20 -26.02
C ALA A 130 11.03 -2.84 -24.63
N VAL A 131 12.26 -3.14 -24.16
CA VAL A 131 12.48 -3.73 -22.82
C VAL A 131 12.04 -2.77 -21.72
N LYS A 132 12.31 -1.45 -21.85
CA LYS A 132 11.77 -0.46 -20.90
C LYS A 132 10.24 -0.44 -20.92
N ALA A 133 9.58 -0.55 -22.07
CA ALA A 133 8.12 -0.59 -22.13
C ALA A 133 7.58 -1.86 -21.46
N LEU A 134 8.11 -3.04 -21.82
CA LEU A 134 7.73 -4.33 -21.26
C LEU A 134 7.95 -4.39 -19.75
N ASP A 135 9.07 -3.88 -19.23
CA ASP A 135 9.35 -3.81 -17.79
C ASP A 135 8.28 -3.04 -17.02
N LYS A 136 7.81 -1.90 -17.57
CA LYS A 136 6.72 -1.14 -16.96
C LYS A 136 5.38 -1.87 -17.06
N LEU A 137 5.07 -2.46 -18.21
CA LEU A 137 3.82 -3.21 -18.39
C LEU A 137 3.75 -4.43 -17.47
N GLU A 138 4.86 -5.16 -17.32
CA GLU A 138 5.01 -6.27 -16.38
C GLU A 138 4.69 -5.81 -14.96
N THR A 139 5.33 -4.74 -14.49
CA THR A 139 5.12 -4.20 -13.14
C THR A 139 3.65 -3.83 -12.91
N LEU A 140 3.02 -3.16 -13.88
CA LEU A 140 1.62 -2.76 -13.80
C LEU A 140 0.67 -3.97 -13.80
N LEU A 141 0.97 -4.99 -14.60
CA LEU A 141 0.23 -6.24 -14.61
C LEU A 141 0.34 -6.95 -13.25
N GLN A 142 1.54 -6.99 -12.64
CA GLN A 142 1.71 -7.54 -11.29
C GLN A 142 0.87 -6.78 -10.27
N HIS A 143 0.86 -5.45 -10.33
CA HIS A 143 0.05 -4.64 -9.42
C HIS A 143 -1.44 -4.98 -9.56
N ASN A 144 -1.97 -5.16 -10.78
CA ASN A 144 -3.38 -5.51 -10.96
C ASN A 144 -3.71 -6.95 -10.56
N GLN A 145 -2.75 -7.88 -10.62
CA GLN A 145 -2.94 -9.30 -10.26
C GLN A 145 -2.68 -9.56 -8.77
N GLY A 146 -1.86 -8.72 -8.14
CA GLY A 146 -1.36 -8.89 -6.79
C GLY A 146 -2.41 -8.71 -5.70
N ARG A 147 -2.28 -9.47 -4.61
CA ARG A 147 -2.96 -9.13 -3.35
C ARG A 147 -2.14 -8.05 -2.65
N ASN A 148 -2.32 -6.81 -3.11
CA ASN A 148 -1.58 -5.67 -2.59
C ASN A 148 -1.96 -5.34 -1.13
N PRO A 149 -1.04 -4.76 -0.35
CA PRO A 149 -1.32 -4.32 1.01
C PRO A 149 -2.39 -3.20 1.05
N PRO A 150 -3.08 -3.01 2.19
CA PRO A 150 -3.98 -1.87 2.37
C PRO A 150 -3.28 -0.54 2.09
N GLY A 151 -3.95 0.37 1.39
CA GLY A 151 -3.40 1.69 1.04
C GLY A 151 -2.51 1.70 -0.20
N PHE A 152 -2.43 0.60 -0.95
CA PHE A 152 -1.76 0.59 -2.26
C PHE A 152 -2.37 1.61 -3.23
N ASP A 153 -1.53 2.46 -3.81
CA ASP A 153 -1.95 3.54 -4.71
C ASP A 153 -2.07 3.04 -6.16
N TYR A 154 -3.24 2.55 -6.54
CA TYR A 154 -3.52 2.20 -7.94
C TYR A 154 -3.54 3.43 -8.88
N ALA A 155 -3.68 4.66 -8.38
CA ALA A 155 -3.67 5.84 -9.23
C ALA A 155 -2.26 6.15 -9.76
N PHE A 156 -1.20 5.81 -9.01
CA PHE A 156 0.19 5.86 -9.47
C PHE A 156 0.39 5.09 -10.79
N ASN A 157 -0.20 3.90 -10.89
CA ASN A 157 -0.09 3.03 -12.07
C ASN A 157 -0.47 3.76 -13.36
N LEU A 158 -1.53 4.58 -13.32
CA LEU A 158 -2.04 5.29 -14.48
C LEU A 158 -1.07 6.32 -15.06
N ASN A 159 0.01 6.68 -14.38
CA ASN A 159 1.03 7.61 -14.89
C ASN A 159 2.41 6.97 -15.04
N TYR A 160 2.72 5.95 -14.24
CA TYR A 160 3.99 5.25 -14.30
C TYR A 160 4.28 4.67 -15.68
N GLY A 161 5.49 4.90 -16.20
CA GLY A 161 5.97 4.28 -17.44
C GLY A 161 5.37 4.80 -18.76
N LYS A 162 4.42 5.75 -18.73
CA LYS A 162 3.71 6.26 -19.92
C LYS A 162 4.64 6.65 -21.09
N ARG A 163 5.77 7.29 -20.80
CA ARG A 163 6.73 7.72 -21.83
C ARG A 163 7.25 6.59 -22.71
N TYR A 164 7.32 5.37 -22.17
CA TYR A 164 7.80 4.18 -22.87
C TYR A 164 6.64 3.39 -23.48
N THR A 165 5.54 3.28 -22.75
CA THR A 165 4.39 2.47 -23.20
C THR A 165 3.54 3.14 -24.27
N ALA A 166 3.77 4.43 -24.57
CA ALA A 166 3.10 5.15 -25.67
C ALA A 166 3.93 5.17 -26.97
N ALA A 167 5.08 4.50 -27.02
CA ALA A 167 6.03 4.62 -28.13
C ALA A 167 5.61 3.84 -29.38
N THR A 168 4.87 2.74 -29.23
CA THR A 168 4.44 1.87 -30.33
C THR A 168 2.96 1.47 -30.17
N PRO A 169 2.25 1.16 -31.28
CA PRO A 169 0.86 0.72 -31.22
C PRO A 169 0.64 -0.52 -30.32
N LEU A 170 1.58 -1.47 -30.34
CA LEU A 170 1.52 -2.66 -29.48
C LEU A 170 1.52 -2.28 -28.00
N PHE A 171 2.51 -1.49 -27.57
CA PHE A 171 2.64 -1.16 -26.15
C PHE A 171 1.50 -0.24 -25.68
N GLU A 172 1.00 0.63 -26.55
CA GLU A 172 -0.18 1.45 -26.26
C GLU A 172 -1.43 0.59 -26.07
N ALA A 173 -1.64 -0.42 -26.93
CA ALA A 173 -2.76 -1.35 -26.81
C ALA A 173 -2.67 -2.19 -25.52
N LEU A 174 -1.51 -2.80 -25.25
CA LEU A 174 -1.27 -3.55 -24.00
C LEU A 174 -1.49 -2.66 -22.78
N ARG A 175 -0.99 -1.44 -22.83
CA ARG A 175 -1.18 -0.44 -21.77
C ARG A 175 -2.65 -0.12 -21.54
N GLY A 176 -3.42 0.07 -22.61
CA GLY A 176 -4.86 0.34 -22.52
C GLY A 176 -5.63 -0.76 -21.79
N LEU A 177 -5.30 -2.03 -22.06
CA LEU A 177 -5.90 -3.18 -21.39
C LEU A 177 -5.53 -3.21 -19.89
N ILE A 178 -4.25 -3.04 -19.57
CA ILE A 178 -3.76 -3.03 -18.17
C ILE A 178 -4.34 -1.83 -17.40
N ASP A 179 -4.42 -0.65 -18.02
CA ASP A 179 -5.04 0.53 -17.40
C ASP A 179 -6.54 0.31 -17.16
N ALA A 180 -7.24 -0.46 -18.01
CA ALA A 180 -8.64 -0.81 -17.77
C ALA A 180 -8.79 -1.70 -16.52
N ASP A 181 -7.87 -2.66 -16.32
CA ASP A 181 -7.83 -3.45 -15.09
C ASP A 181 -7.51 -2.59 -13.86
N THR A 182 -6.56 -1.65 -13.97
CA THR A 182 -6.26 -0.67 -12.90
C THR A 182 -7.46 0.20 -12.57
N ARG A 183 -8.19 0.70 -13.59
CA ARG A 183 -9.42 1.46 -13.36
C ARG A 183 -10.50 0.62 -12.69
N ARG A 184 -10.64 -0.67 -13.04
CA ARG A 184 -11.53 -1.57 -12.30
C ARG A 184 -11.14 -1.72 -10.83
N HIS A 185 -9.86 -1.70 -10.47
CA HIS A 185 -9.44 -1.66 -9.06
C HIS A 185 -9.77 -0.34 -8.38
N LEU A 186 -9.78 0.78 -9.11
CA LEU A 186 -10.20 2.08 -8.59
C LEU A 186 -11.73 2.18 -8.46
N ASP A 187 -12.47 1.63 -9.42
CA ASP A 187 -13.93 1.68 -9.49
C ASP A 187 -14.60 0.65 -8.56
N ASN A 188 -13.99 -0.54 -8.41
CA ASN A 188 -14.34 -1.54 -7.40
C ASN A 188 -13.58 -1.31 -6.08
N GLY A 189 -12.77 -0.25 -6.01
CA GLY A 189 -11.97 0.11 -4.86
C GLY A 189 -12.81 0.88 -3.85
N ILE A 190 -12.75 0.45 -2.61
CA ILE A 190 -13.30 1.24 -1.50
C ILE A 190 -12.41 2.47 -1.35
N ALA A 191 -12.92 3.63 -1.75
CA ALA A 191 -12.25 4.91 -1.58
C ALA A 191 -12.49 5.41 -0.15
N LEU A 192 -11.41 5.66 0.60
CA LEU A 192 -11.48 6.34 1.89
C LEU A 192 -11.32 7.84 1.68
N ARG A 193 -12.22 8.64 2.25
CA ARG A 193 -12.13 10.11 2.19
C ARG A 193 -12.76 10.75 3.42
N ASP A 194 -12.44 12.02 3.65
CA ASP A 194 -13.16 12.84 4.63
C ASP A 194 -14.66 12.88 4.27
N GLU A 195 -15.50 12.87 5.30
CA GLU A 195 -16.94 13.10 5.19
C GLU A 195 -17.23 14.44 4.49
N ARG A 196 -18.32 14.46 3.71
CA ARG A 196 -18.89 15.67 3.12
C ARG A 196 -20.34 15.87 3.57
N PRO A 197 -20.91 17.08 3.45
CA PRO A 197 -22.30 17.33 3.85
C PRO A 197 -23.31 16.39 3.19
N GLU A 198 -23.08 15.99 1.94
CA GLU A 198 -23.94 15.04 1.22
C GLU A 198 -23.92 13.61 1.79
N ASP A 199 -22.94 13.24 2.61
CA ASP A 199 -22.84 11.90 3.20
C ASP A 199 -23.61 11.75 4.51
N ILE A 200 -24.04 12.86 5.13
CA ILE A 200 -24.58 12.87 6.52
C ILE A 200 -25.74 11.89 6.68
N ASP A 201 -26.70 11.92 5.76
CA ASP A 201 -27.87 11.04 5.82
C ASP A 201 -27.48 9.57 5.60
N ALA A 202 -26.54 9.31 4.68
CA ALA A 202 -26.05 7.97 4.39
C ALA A 202 -25.25 7.38 5.56
N ILE A 203 -24.46 8.20 6.26
CA ILE A 203 -23.74 7.82 7.47
C ILE A 203 -24.73 7.44 8.57
N GLY A 204 -25.79 8.23 8.79
CA GLY A 204 -26.81 7.94 9.78
C GLY A 204 -27.48 6.57 9.54
N GLN A 205 -27.92 6.32 8.30
CA GLN A 205 -28.54 5.06 7.90
C GLN A 205 -27.57 3.87 8.02
N LEU A 206 -26.31 4.07 7.60
CA LEU A 206 -25.27 3.05 7.72
C LEU A 206 -25.00 2.68 9.18
N THR A 207 -24.88 3.67 10.07
CA THR A 207 -24.60 3.45 11.49
C THR A 207 -25.77 2.71 12.14
N GLU A 208 -27.01 3.12 11.88
CA GLU A 208 -28.19 2.40 12.36
C GLU A 208 -28.19 0.94 11.87
N ALA A 209 -27.95 0.70 10.58
CA ALA A 209 -27.91 -0.65 10.02
C ALA A 209 -26.77 -1.50 10.58
N ALA A 210 -25.60 -0.92 10.87
CA ALA A 210 -24.45 -1.64 11.40
C ALA A 210 -24.62 -2.06 12.87
N PHE A 211 -25.41 -1.31 13.64
CA PHE A 211 -25.66 -1.55 15.07
C PHE A 211 -27.03 -2.19 15.37
N ALA A 212 -27.84 -2.49 14.35
CA ALA A 212 -29.18 -3.06 14.51
C ALA A 212 -29.19 -4.38 15.32
N ASP A 213 -28.20 -5.25 15.11
CA ASP A 213 -28.09 -6.57 15.78
C ASP A 213 -26.98 -6.63 16.85
N ALA A 214 -26.45 -5.49 17.28
CA ALA A 214 -25.31 -5.46 18.21
C ALA A 214 -25.74 -5.79 19.65
N GLU A 215 -25.20 -6.88 20.23
CA GLU A 215 -25.55 -7.39 21.57
C GLU A 215 -25.33 -6.40 22.72
N HIS A 216 -24.50 -5.37 22.52
CA HIS A 216 -24.13 -4.36 23.51
C HIS A 216 -24.23 -2.94 22.94
N SER A 217 -25.34 -2.65 22.26
CA SER A 217 -25.65 -1.32 21.71
C SER A 217 -26.85 -0.70 22.43
N SER A 218 -26.83 0.62 22.58
CA SER A 218 -28.02 1.41 22.98
C SER A 218 -28.91 1.79 21.78
N HIS A 219 -28.51 1.40 20.56
CA HIS A 219 -29.11 1.78 19.27
C HIS A 219 -29.22 3.30 19.08
N THR A 220 -28.25 4.04 19.60
CA THR A 220 -28.18 5.51 19.57
C THR A 220 -26.94 6.05 18.86
N GLU A 221 -26.09 5.17 18.31
CA GLU A 221 -24.80 5.50 17.71
C GLU A 221 -24.94 6.50 16.55
N GLN A 222 -26.02 6.42 15.78
CA GLN A 222 -26.38 7.37 14.73
C GLN A 222 -26.66 8.78 15.27
N PHE A 223 -27.20 8.88 16.49
CA PHE A 223 -27.41 10.17 17.17
C PHE A 223 -26.12 10.73 17.75
N ILE A 224 -25.21 9.87 18.23
CA ILE A 224 -23.89 10.29 18.73
C ILE A 224 -23.11 11.02 17.63
N VAL A 225 -23.03 10.44 16.44
CA VAL A 225 -22.33 11.05 15.29
C VAL A 225 -22.94 12.41 14.92
N THR A 226 -24.28 12.50 14.91
CA THR A 226 -25.01 13.74 14.62
C THR A 226 -24.74 14.81 15.68
N ALA A 227 -24.80 14.45 16.97
CA ALA A 227 -24.56 15.35 18.08
C ALA A 227 -23.11 15.86 18.12
N LEU A 228 -22.12 14.99 17.87
CA LEU A 228 -20.72 15.36 17.75
C LEU A 228 -20.48 16.38 16.63
N ARG A 229 -21.12 16.17 15.47
CA ARG A 229 -21.03 17.09 14.33
C ARG A 229 -21.63 18.45 14.66
N ARG A 230 -22.83 18.48 15.26
CA ARG A 230 -23.50 19.73 15.68
C ARG A 230 -22.70 20.50 16.73
N ALA A 231 -22.03 19.80 17.64
CA ALA A 231 -21.19 20.39 18.68
C ALA A 231 -19.81 20.84 18.17
N GLY A 232 -19.46 20.57 16.90
CA GLY A 232 -18.13 20.85 16.36
C GLY A 232 -17.02 19.98 16.98
N GLN A 233 -17.39 18.81 17.51
CA GLN A 233 -16.49 17.89 18.22
C GLN A 233 -16.14 16.64 17.41
N LEU A 234 -16.58 16.56 16.15
CA LEU A 234 -16.24 15.47 15.24
C LEU A 234 -14.88 15.74 14.57
N THR A 235 -13.78 15.48 15.29
CA THR A 235 -12.40 15.79 14.86
C THR A 235 -11.99 15.06 13.59
N VAL A 236 -12.30 13.77 13.48
CA VAL A 236 -12.08 12.98 12.27
C VAL A 236 -13.39 12.26 11.95
N SER A 237 -13.81 12.35 10.69
CA SER A 237 -14.97 11.64 10.14
C SER A 237 -14.58 11.16 8.76
N LEU A 238 -14.35 9.85 8.61
CA LEU A 238 -13.99 9.24 7.33
C LEU A 238 -15.10 8.32 6.86
N VAL A 239 -15.35 8.34 5.55
CA VAL A 239 -16.24 7.40 4.87
C VAL A 239 -15.46 6.48 3.95
N ALA A 240 -15.92 5.24 3.88
CA ALA A 240 -15.55 4.26 2.87
C ALA A 240 -16.63 4.26 1.80
N VAL A 241 -16.26 4.60 0.57
CA VAL A 241 -17.19 4.72 -0.56
C VAL A 241 -16.87 3.66 -1.59
N GLU A 242 -17.87 2.89 -2.00
CA GLU A 242 -17.76 1.96 -3.11
C GLU A 242 -18.90 2.21 -4.10
N ALA A 243 -18.58 2.29 -5.40
CA ALA A 243 -19.55 2.57 -6.46
C ALA A 243 -20.47 3.80 -6.16
N GLY A 244 -19.92 4.80 -5.47
CA GLY A 244 -20.65 6.02 -5.08
C GLY A 244 -21.49 5.90 -3.80
N ALA A 245 -21.60 4.72 -3.19
CA ALA A 245 -22.34 4.50 -1.96
C ALA A 245 -21.41 4.45 -0.73
N VAL A 246 -21.83 5.07 0.38
CA VAL A 246 -21.14 4.97 1.67
C VAL A 246 -21.36 3.57 2.25
N VAL A 247 -20.30 2.76 2.32
CA VAL A 247 -20.32 1.38 2.82
C VAL A 247 -19.63 1.21 4.17
N GLY A 248 -18.96 2.25 4.66
CA GLY A 248 -18.36 2.28 5.99
C GLY A 248 -18.12 3.72 6.48
N HIS A 249 -18.04 3.89 7.80
CA HIS A 249 -17.80 5.17 8.47
C HIS A 249 -17.01 4.96 9.77
N VAL A 250 -16.16 5.92 10.12
CA VAL A 250 -15.51 6.00 11.44
C VAL A 250 -15.49 7.44 11.93
N ALA A 251 -15.77 7.61 13.22
CA ALA A 251 -15.68 8.87 13.94
C ALA A 251 -14.57 8.86 15.00
N ILE A 252 -13.93 10.02 15.18
CA ILE A 252 -13.04 10.31 16.31
C ILE A 252 -13.42 11.68 16.88
N SER A 253 -13.52 11.77 18.20
CA SER A 253 -13.85 13.00 18.93
C SER A 253 -12.95 13.22 20.15
N PRO A 254 -12.79 14.45 20.66
CA PRO A 254 -11.98 14.70 21.85
C PRO A 254 -12.50 13.96 23.10
N VAL A 255 -11.59 13.60 24.01
CA VAL A 255 -11.93 13.15 25.36
C VAL A 255 -11.26 14.05 26.40
N THR A 256 -11.84 14.11 27.59
CA THR A 256 -11.27 14.82 28.74
C THR A 256 -10.65 13.82 29.70
N LEU A 257 -9.44 14.10 30.19
CA LEU A 257 -8.78 13.30 31.23
C LEU A 257 -8.73 14.04 32.55
N ALA A 258 -9.03 13.34 33.65
CA ALA A 258 -8.94 13.90 35.00
C ALA A 258 -7.52 14.34 35.39
N SER A 259 -6.49 13.77 34.75
CA SER A 259 -5.09 14.22 34.93
C SER A 259 -4.77 15.57 34.30
N GLY A 260 -5.67 16.12 33.46
CA GLY A 260 -5.45 17.36 32.72
C GLY A 260 -4.61 17.19 31.45
N ALA A 261 -4.22 15.95 31.09
CA ALA A 261 -3.57 15.67 29.82
C ALA A 261 -4.48 16.06 28.64
N SER A 262 -3.89 16.64 27.59
CA SER A 262 -4.61 17.15 26.42
C SER A 262 -4.16 16.43 25.13
N GLY A 263 -4.90 16.62 24.04
CA GLY A 263 -4.60 15.99 22.76
C GLY A 263 -4.98 14.51 22.68
N TRP A 264 -5.88 14.04 23.54
CA TRP A 264 -6.40 12.68 23.54
C TRP A 264 -7.82 12.63 23.00
N PHE A 265 -8.12 11.54 22.27
CA PHE A 265 -9.36 11.40 21.53
C PHE A 265 -9.96 10.00 21.71
N GLY A 266 -11.26 9.86 21.51
CA GLY A 266 -11.97 8.59 21.52
C GLY A 266 -12.35 8.18 20.11
N LEU A 267 -12.10 6.90 19.77
CA LEU A 267 -12.51 6.29 18.51
C LEU A 267 -13.87 5.64 18.67
N GLY A 268 -14.83 6.08 17.87
CA GLY A 268 -16.17 5.49 17.81
C GLY A 268 -17.27 6.49 17.43
N PRO A 269 -18.37 6.00 16.82
CA PRO A 269 -18.57 4.62 16.36
C PRO A 269 -17.74 4.29 15.10
N VAL A 270 -17.56 2.98 14.85
CA VAL A 270 -17.07 2.44 13.57
C VAL A 270 -18.20 1.61 12.99
N SER A 271 -18.66 1.96 11.80
CA SER A 271 -19.80 1.33 11.14
C SER A 271 -19.38 0.77 9.79
N VAL A 272 -19.77 -0.46 9.48
CA VAL A 272 -19.60 -1.06 8.15
C VAL A 272 -20.91 -1.73 7.78
N SER A 273 -21.34 -1.54 6.52
CA SER A 273 -22.58 -2.12 6.02
C SER A 273 -22.58 -3.63 6.26
N PRO A 274 -23.67 -4.23 6.80
CA PRO A 274 -23.71 -5.65 7.13
C PRO A 274 -23.25 -6.57 5.98
N ALA A 275 -23.64 -6.27 4.74
CA ALA A 275 -23.24 -7.02 3.55
C ALA A 275 -21.73 -6.96 3.25
N ARG A 276 -21.00 -6.02 3.86
CA ARG A 276 -19.60 -5.68 3.59
C ARG A 276 -18.69 -5.87 4.80
N GLN A 277 -19.22 -6.38 5.91
CA GLN A 277 -18.42 -6.75 7.08
C GLN A 277 -17.49 -7.93 6.78
N GLY A 278 -16.44 -8.09 7.59
CA GLY A 278 -15.44 -9.16 7.40
C GLY A 278 -14.48 -8.98 6.21
N GLN A 279 -14.65 -7.93 5.41
CA GLN A 279 -13.84 -7.67 4.20
C GLN A 279 -12.68 -6.68 4.43
N GLY A 280 -12.39 -6.32 5.69
CA GLY A 280 -11.28 -5.43 6.04
C GLY A 280 -11.58 -3.92 6.00
N ILE A 281 -12.80 -3.51 5.60
CA ILE A 281 -13.22 -2.10 5.53
C ILE A 281 -13.05 -1.37 6.87
N GLY A 282 -13.54 -1.96 7.95
CA GLY A 282 -13.43 -1.38 9.30
C GLY A 282 -11.96 -1.20 9.71
N SER A 283 -11.08 -2.15 9.37
CA SER A 283 -9.65 -2.02 9.63
C SER A 283 -9.01 -0.90 8.83
N ALA A 284 -9.37 -0.75 7.55
CA ALA A 284 -8.87 0.31 6.69
C ALA A 284 -9.30 1.70 7.20
N LEU A 285 -10.57 1.84 7.59
CA LEU A 285 -11.11 3.05 8.21
C LEU A 285 -10.38 3.42 9.51
N ILE A 286 -10.20 2.46 10.43
CA ILE A 286 -9.52 2.70 11.70
C ILE A 286 -8.07 3.16 11.48
N ASN A 287 -7.31 2.46 10.62
CA ASN A 287 -5.93 2.84 10.33
C ASN A 287 -5.84 4.24 9.70
N ALA A 288 -6.70 4.55 8.73
CA ALA A 288 -6.74 5.87 8.10
C ALA A 288 -7.12 6.98 9.10
N ALA A 289 -8.08 6.72 9.99
CA ALA A 289 -8.51 7.69 10.99
C ALA A 289 -7.44 7.96 12.04
N LEU A 290 -6.72 6.93 12.50
CA LEU A 290 -5.60 7.10 13.43
C LEU A 290 -4.43 7.87 12.78
N ALA A 291 -4.09 7.56 11.53
CA ALA A 291 -3.07 8.30 10.78
C ALA A 291 -3.46 9.77 10.59
N ARG A 292 -4.73 10.04 10.24
CA ARG A 292 -5.28 11.41 10.14
C ARG A 292 -5.20 12.15 11.46
N LEU A 293 -5.59 11.51 12.57
CA LEU A 293 -5.53 12.09 13.91
C LEU A 293 -4.10 12.44 14.33
N HIS A 294 -3.15 11.53 14.09
CA HIS A 294 -1.75 11.78 14.38
C HIS A 294 -1.20 12.96 13.55
N GLY A 295 -1.56 13.05 12.26
CA GLY A 295 -1.20 14.19 11.41
C GLY A 295 -1.79 15.54 11.84
N LEU A 296 -2.90 15.52 12.60
CA LEU A 296 -3.50 16.72 13.23
C LEU A 296 -2.84 17.07 14.58
N GLY A 297 -1.80 16.34 15.01
CA GLY A 297 -1.09 16.57 16.27
C GLY A 297 -1.70 15.90 17.50
N GLY A 298 -2.60 14.92 17.30
CA GLY A 298 -3.11 14.10 18.40
C GLY A 298 -1.98 13.36 19.13
N GLN A 299 -2.11 13.21 20.44
CA GLN A 299 -1.13 12.56 21.31
C GLN A 299 -1.47 11.07 21.53
N GLY A 300 -2.74 10.72 21.45
CA GLY A 300 -3.20 9.34 21.57
C GLY A 300 -4.70 9.20 21.39
N CYS A 301 -5.15 7.96 21.35
CA CYS A 301 -6.53 7.59 21.17
C CYS A 301 -6.95 6.51 22.18
N VAL A 302 -8.18 6.58 22.66
CA VAL A 302 -8.84 5.54 23.46
C VAL A 302 -9.99 4.91 22.69
N VAL A 303 -10.34 3.69 23.06
CA VAL A 303 -11.46 2.97 22.46
C VAL A 303 -12.13 2.07 23.50
N LEU A 304 -13.45 1.93 23.37
CA LEU A 304 -14.24 0.94 24.10
C LEU A 304 -14.68 -0.17 23.14
N GLY A 305 -14.28 -1.41 23.39
CA GLY A 305 -14.76 -2.57 22.63
C GLY A 305 -13.88 -3.82 22.78
N ASP A 306 -14.11 -4.83 21.93
CA ASP A 306 -13.45 -6.14 22.02
C ASP A 306 -11.91 -6.03 21.95
N PRO A 307 -11.17 -6.45 23.00
CA PRO A 307 -9.71 -6.43 23.02
C PRO A 307 -9.06 -7.22 21.89
N ARG A 308 -9.68 -8.33 21.47
CA ARG A 308 -9.15 -9.17 20.37
C ARG A 308 -9.21 -8.42 19.04
N TYR A 309 -10.26 -7.63 18.84
CA TYR A 309 -10.46 -6.84 17.63
C TYR A 309 -9.53 -5.63 17.58
N TYR A 310 -9.36 -4.89 18.69
CA TYR A 310 -8.61 -3.64 18.70
C TYR A 310 -7.10 -3.81 18.92
N ALA A 311 -6.64 -4.93 19.50
CA ALA A 311 -5.22 -5.21 19.70
C ALA A 311 -4.39 -5.17 18.40
N ARG A 312 -4.97 -5.52 17.25
CA ARG A 312 -4.29 -5.49 15.95
C ARG A 312 -3.93 -4.08 15.45
N PHE A 313 -4.54 -3.04 16.01
CA PHE A 313 -4.19 -1.64 15.72
C PHE A 313 -3.24 -1.05 16.78
N GLY A 314 -2.80 -1.86 17.74
CA GLY A 314 -1.90 -1.44 18.82
C GLY A 314 -2.59 -0.97 20.10
N PHE A 315 -3.93 -0.92 20.15
CA PHE A 315 -4.67 -0.61 21.39
C PHE A 315 -4.43 -1.68 22.45
N LYS A 316 -4.27 -1.25 23.70
CA LYS A 316 -4.11 -2.13 24.86
C LYS A 316 -4.81 -1.54 26.07
N ALA A 317 -5.37 -2.39 26.93
CA ALA A 317 -5.86 -1.97 28.23
C ALA A 317 -4.71 -1.41 29.09
N GLN A 318 -4.97 -0.32 29.81
CA GLN A 318 -3.95 0.38 30.60
C GLN A 318 -4.41 0.46 32.07
N PRO A 319 -3.68 -0.16 33.03
CA PRO A 319 -4.18 -0.32 34.40
C PRO A 319 -4.61 0.95 35.12
N GLY A 320 -3.98 2.09 34.84
CA GLY A 320 -4.36 3.37 35.46
C GLY A 320 -5.04 4.36 34.54
N LEU A 321 -5.56 3.92 33.39
CA LEU A 321 -6.50 4.69 32.58
C LEU A 321 -7.87 4.01 32.61
N THR A 322 -8.90 4.71 33.06
CA THR A 322 -10.22 4.11 33.30
C THR A 322 -11.36 4.87 32.64
N LEU A 323 -12.41 4.18 32.25
CA LEU A 323 -13.69 4.76 31.89
C LEU A 323 -14.72 4.31 32.95
N PRO A 324 -15.29 5.21 33.76
CA PRO A 324 -16.21 4.82 34.83
C PRO A 324 -17.38 3.96 34.33
N GLY A 325 -17.70 2.89 35.06
CA GLY A 325 -18.81 1.99 34.71
C GLY A 325 -18.48 0.93 33.65
N VAL A 326 -17.24 0.87 33.16
CA VAL A 326 -16.80 -0.06 32.12
C VAL A 326 -15.70 -0.99 32.64
N PRO A 327 -15.73 -2.30 32.35
CA PRO A 327 -14.64 -3.20 32.75
C PRO A 327 -13.33 -2.82 32.07
N ALA A 328 -12.24 -2.81 32.85
CA ALA A 328 -10.94 -2.28 32.42
C ALA A 328 -10.36 -2.99 31.20
N GLU A 329 -10.67 -4.26 30.97
CA GLU A 329 -10.18 -4.99 29.80
C GLU A 329 -10.70 -4.43 28.46
N TYR A 330 -11.93 -3.89 28.43
CA TYR A 330 -12.57 -3.40 27.20
C TYR A 330 -12.22 -1.96 26.86
N PHE A 331 -11.71 -1.20 27.84
CA PHE A 331 -11.25 0.17 27.64
C PHE A 331 -9.75 0.19 27.37
N GLN A 332 -9.39 0.56 26.15
CA GLN A 332 -8.03 0.40 25.63
C GLN A 332 -7.50 1.74 25.12
N ALA A 333 -6.17 1.90 25.11
CA ALA A 333 -5.50 3.11 24.68
C ALA A 333 -4.34 2.80 23.72
N LEU A 334 -4.07 3.77 22.86
CA LEU A 334 -2.95 3.82 21.93
C LEU A 334 -2.34 5.22 21.99
N ALA A 335 -1.11 5.34 22.50
CA ALA A 335 -0.34 6.58 22.41
C ALA A 335 0.38 6.66 21.06
N PHE A 336 0.39 7.84 20.43
CA PHE A 336 1.22 8.10 19.25
C PHE A 336 2.61 8.62 19.65
N SER A 337 2.68 9.35 20.76
CA SER A 337 3.91 9.89 21.34
C SER A 337 3.85 9.90 22.86
N GLY A 338 4.96 9.56 23.52
CA GLY A 338 5.08 9.58 24.97
C GLY A 338 4.30 8.47 25.69
N ASP A 339 4.13 8.63 27.00
CA ASP A 339 3.43 7.67 27.85
C ASP A 339 1.91 7.88 27.81
N VAL A 340 1.16 6.79 28.02
CA VAL A 340 -0.29 6.88 28.21
C VAL A 340 -0.58 7.57 29.56
N PRO A 341 -1.38 8.65 29.58
CA PRO A 341 -1.74 9.34 30.81
C PRO A 341 -2.53 8.42 31.74
N GLN A 342 -2.52 8.76 33.02
CA GLN A 342 -3.30 8.07 34.04
C GLN A 342 -4.56 8.88 34.38
N GLY A 343 -5.54 8.25 35.01
CA GLY A 343 -6.78 8.86 35.48
C GLY A 343 -8.04 8.35 34.75
N SER A 344 -9.18 8.93 35.10
CA SER A 344 -10.45 8.64 34.43
C SER A 344 -10.61 9.47 33.16
N VAL A 345 -11.17 8.85 32.13
CA VAL A 345 -11.52 9.46 30.85
C VAL A 345 -13.01 9.76 30.81
N GLN A 346 -13.36 10.90 30.25
CA GLN A 346 -14.73 11.31 29.98
C GLN A 346 -14.89 11.62 28.49
N TYR A 347 -15.85 10.97 27.84
CA TYR A 347 -16.26 11.28 26.48
C TYR A 347 -17.14 12.55 26.45
N ALA A 348 -17.29 13.15 25.28
CA ALA A 348 -18.23 14.26 25.09
C ALA A 348 -19.67 13.84 25.47
N THR A 349 -20.47 14.78 25.95
CA THR A 349 -21.90 14.55 26.28
C THR A 349 -22.71 14.05 25.07
N ALA A 350 -22.22 14.27 23.85
CA ALA A 350 -22.78 13.68 22.64
C ALA A 350 -22.87 12.14 22.67
N PHE A 351 -22.03 11.46 23.47
CA PHE A 351 -22.12 10.00 23.66
C PHE A 351 -23.34 9.57 24.51
N GLU A 352 -24.05 10.52 25.11
CA GLU A 352 -25.32 10.30 25.83
C GLU A 352 -26.54 10.66 24.96
N ALA A 353 -26.33 10.99 23.67
CA ALA A 353 -27.41 11.43 22.78
C ALA A 353 -28.46 10.31 22.56
N THR A 354 -29.73 10.72 22.53
CA THR A 354 -30.89 9.89 22.19
C THR A 354 -31.69 10.56 21.08
N SER A 355 -32.76 9.93 20.58
CA SER A 355 -33.49 10.27 19.35
C SER A 355 -34.03 11.71 19.21
N ASN A 356 -33.91 12.56 20.23
CA ASN A 356 -34.40 13.94 20.25
C ASN A 356 -33.31 15.01 20.47
N ALA A 357 -32.04 14.73 20.17
CA ALA A 357 -30.93 15.71 20.26
C ALA A 357 -30.67 16.48 18.95
#